data_AF-A0A0W7X164-F1
#
_entry.id   AF-A0A0W7X164-F1
#
_cell.length_a   1.000
_cell.length_b   1.000
_cell.length_c   1.000
_cell.angle_alpha   90.00
_cell.angle_beta   90.00
_cell.angle_gamma   90.00
#
_symmetry.space_group_name_H-M   'P 1'
#
loop_
_entity.id
_entity.type
_entity.pdbx_description
1 polymer ?
#
loop_
_entity_poly.entity_id
_entity_poly.type
_entity_poly.pdbx_seq_one_letter_code
_entity_poly.pdbx_strand_id
1 'polypeptide(L)'
;MTAEGAADVREAVTATVTCVPRARGVEHVRVALRGPALPGGVLVDEHLRVALPASGAWAGAGDVLHEESAAGSTAAARAVRLAARHPGALVVAVHHGCWCRLVVGRRGSSVALCSARWRRPSVPWPVWASLAHAVTVAALPAEALAGVRVRHPASRRAAVGCRGQGLEAGAGRPCVR
;
A
#
# COMPACT_ATOMS: atom_id res chain seq x y z
N MET A 1 17.66 39.57 21.87
CA MET A 1 17.79 38.76 20.64
C MET A 1 17.22 37.39 20.93
N THR A 2 15.93 37.25 20.71
CA THR A 2 15.20 35.99 20.82
C THR A 2 15.45 35.20 19.54
N ALA A 3 16.16 34.08 19.64
CA ALA A 3 16.27 33.15 18.53
C ALA A 3 14.87 32.60 18.24
N GLU A 4 14.36 32.98 17.07
CA GLU A 4 13.14 32.50 16.44
C GLU A 4 13.01 30.99 16.58
N GLY A 5 11.83 30.57 17.05
CA GLY A 5 11.46 29.18 17.18
C GLY A 5 11.58 28.47 15.84
N ALA A 6 12.49 27.50 15.79
CA ALA A 6 12.42 26.42 14.82
C ALA A 6 11.11 25.66 15.05
N ALA A 7 10.06 26.07 14.36
CA ALA A 7 8.92 25.21 14.12
C ALA A 7 9.38 24.09 13.15
N ASP A 8 10.19 23.15 13.64
CA ASP A 8 10.40 21.85 13.00
C ASP A 8 9.16 20.98 13.27
N VAL A 9 8.03 21.49 12.80
CA VAL A 9 6.81 20.70 12.68
C VAL A 9 6.92 20.08 11.30
N ARG A 10 7.44 18.84 11.25
CA ARG A 10 7.16 17.92 10.15
C ARG A 10 5.63 17.82 10.03
N GLU A 11 5.03 18.73 9.27
CA GLU A 11 3.57 18.88 9.23
C GLU A 11 2.95 17.57 8.78
N ALA A 12 2.19 16.96 9.68
CA ALA A 12 1.81 15.56 9.55
C ALA A 12 0.88 15.35 8.35
N VAL A 13 1.37 14.64 7.34
CA VAL A 13 0.54 14.18 6.22
C VAL A 13 -0.39 13.07 6.72
N THR A 14 -1.69 13.24 6.49
CA THR A 14 -2.68 12.20 6.75
C THR A 14 -3.00 11.47 5.45
N ALA A 15 -2.97 10.14 5.48
CA ALA A 15 -3.33 9.30 4.35
C ALA A 15 -4.64 8.55 4.62
N THR A 16 -5.54 8.54 3.65
CA THR A 16 -6.68 7.61 3.62
C THR A 16 -6.45 6.61 2.50
N VAL A 17 -6.56 5.33 2.80
CA VAL A 17 -6.30 4.26 1.82
C VAL A 17 -7.55 3.41 1.64
N THR A 18 -8.00 3.27 0.40
CA THR A 18 -9.09 2.37 -0.01
C THR A 18 -8.55 1.36 -1.01
N CYS A 19 -8.90 0.08 -0.84
CA CYS A 19 -8.47 -1.00 -1.72
C CYS A 19 -9.72 -1.70 -2.28
N VAL A 20 -9.74 -1.90 -3.60
CA VAL A 20 -10.79 -2.64 -4.30
C VAL A 20 -10.14 -3.85 -4.97
N PRO A 21 -10.47 -5.09 -4.57
CA PRO A 21 -9.95 -6.29 -5.23
C PRO A 21 -10.32 -6.29 -6.72
N ARG A 22 -9.37 -6.64 -7.58
CA ARG A 22 -9.58 -6.81 -9.04
C ARG A 22 -9.39 -8.25 -9.47
N ALA A 23 -8.44 -8.95 -8.85
CA ALA A 23 -8.18 -10.37 -9.03
C ALA A 23 -7.46 -10.92 -7.78
N ARG A 24 -7.18 -12.23 -7.76
CA ARG A 24 -6.40 -12.84 -6.66
C ARG A 24 -5.01 -12.19 -6.59
N GLY A 25 -4.72 -11.54 -5.46
CA GLY A 25 -3.45 -10.84 -5.25
C GLY A 25 -3.30 -9.54 -6.05
N VAL A 26 -4.39 -8.97 -6.57
CA VAL A 26 -4.38 -7.72 -7.34
C VAL A 26 -5.46 -6.79 -6.81
N GLU A 27 -5.08 -5.58 -6.44
CA GLU A 27 -5.95 -4.57 -5.87
C GLU A 27 -5.79 -3.25 -6.63
N HIS A 28 -6.91 -2.60 -6.94
CA HIS A 28 -6.90 -1.19 -7.29
C HIS A 28 -6.90 -0.39 -5.98
N VAL A 29 -5.86 0.39 -5.76
CA VAL A 29 -5.65 1.14 -4.53
C VAL A 29 -5.81 2.62 -4.84
N ARG A 30 -6.57 3.31 -4.00
CA ARG A 30 -6.64 4.77 -3.98
C ARG A 30 -6.10 5.29 -2.66
N VAL A 31 -5.12 6.18 -2.74
CA VAL A 31 -4.50 6.86 -1.60
C VAL A 31 -4.81 8.35 -1.69
N ALA A 32 -5.50 8.88 -0.68
CA ALA A 32 -5.70 10.33 -0.54
C ALA A 32 -4.76 10.85 0.54
N LEU A 33 -3.75 11.63 0.15
CA LEU A 33 -2.86 12.36 1.05
C LEU A 33 -3.44 13.75 1.31
N ARG A 34 -3.38 14.20 2.57
CA ARG A 34 -3.79 15.54 2.99
C ARG A 34 -2.75 16.13 3.91
N GLY A 35 -2.37 17.37 3.64
CA GLY A 35 -1.39 18.07 4.46
C GLY A 35 -0.92 19.36 3.79
N PRO A 36 -0.44 20.32 4.58
CA PRO A 36 0.04 21.63 4.09
C PRO A 36 1.26 21.54 3.16
N ALA A 37 2.07 20.48 3.29
CA ALA A 37 3.21 20.22 2.40
C ALA A 37 2.81 19.80 0.97
N LEU A 38 1.52 19.57 0.68
CA LEU A 38 1.04 19.17 -0.63
C LEU A 38 0.55 20.38 -1.44
N PRO A 39 0.78 20.41 -2.77
CA PRO A 39 0.14 21.38 -3.65
C PRO A 39 -1.38 21.34 -3.50
N GLY A 40 -2.01 22.46 -3.13
CA GLY A 40 -3.46 22.52 -2.90
C GLY A 40 -3.96 21.77 -1.66
N GLY A 41 -3.08 21.30 -0.78
CA GLY A 41 -3.41 20.66 0.49
C GLY A 41 -3.93 19.22 0.40
N VAL A 42 -4.14 18.70 -0.81
CA VAL A 42 -4.63 17.33 -1.05
C VAL A 42 -4.04 16.76 -2.33
N LEU A 43 -3.70 15.47 -2.29
CA LEU A 43 -3.31 14.69 -3.45
C LEU A 43 -4.05 13.35 -3.44
N VAL A 44 -4.49 12.91 -4.61
CA VAL A 44 -5.09 11.59 -4.79
C VAL A 44 -4.23 10.81 -5.79
N ASP A 45 -3.82 9.63 -5.37
CA ASP A 45 -3.06 8.66 -6.14
C ASP A 45 -3.92 7.40 -6.33
N GLU A 46 -3.97 6.88 -7.55
CA GLU A 46 -4.67 5.64 -7.90
C GLU A 46 -3.73 4.73 -8.68
N HIS A 47 -3.61 3.48 -8.25
CA HIS A 47 -2.64 2.55 -8.80
C HIS A 47 -3.03 1.09 -8.60
N LEU A 48 -2.36 0.20 -9.32
CA LEU A 48 -2.48 -1.24 -9.14
C LEU A 48 -1.40 -1.73 -8.16
N ARG A 49 -1.86 -2.35 -7.07
CA ARG A 49 -1.01 -3.10 -6.13
C ARG A 49 -1.12 -4.59 -6.41
N VAL A 50 0.03 -5.24 -6.53
CA VAL A 50 0.14 -6.62 -6.97
C VAL A 50 1.01 -7.43 -6.00
N ALA A 51 0.43 -8.49 -5.45
CA ALA A 51 1.11 -9.47 -4.60
C ALA A 51 1.81 -10.53 -5.46
N LEU A 52 3.10 -10.75 -5.24
CA LEU A 52 3.90 -11.78 -5.89
C LEU A 52 4.03 -13.04 -5.01
N PRO A 53 4.18 -14.23 -5.61
CA PRO A 53 4.16 -14.53 -7.05
C PRO A 53 2.72 -14.74 -7.60
N ALA A 54 1.70 -14.58 -6.77
CA ALA A 54 0.34 -15.08 -7.01
C ALA A 54 -0.40 -14.50 -8.22
N SER A 55 0.13 -13.42 -8.83
CA SER A 55 -0.58 -12.54 -9.76
C SER A 55 -0.16 -12.68 -11.23
N GLY A 56 0.78 -13.56 -11.56
CA GLY A 56 1.12 -13.94 -12.95
C GLY A 56 1.25 -12.74 -13.91
N ALA A 57 0.37 -12.68 -14.93
CA ALA A 57 0.35 -11.65 -15.97
C ALA A 57 0.21 -10.21 -15.43
N TRP A 58 -0.39 -10.02 -14.25
CA TRP A 58 -0.56 -8.69 -13.65
C TRP A 58 0.74 -8.09 -13.14
N ALA A 59 1.79 -8.89 -12.91
CA ALA A 59 3.08 -8.38 -12.43
C ALA A 59 3.74 -7.39 -13.41
N GLY A 60 3.41 -7.45 -14.70
CA GLY A 60 3.88 -6.47 -15.69
C GLY A 60 3.11 -5.14 -15.68
N ALA A 61 1.90 -5.12 -15.11
CA ALA A 61 1.01 -3.97 -15.07
C ALA A 61 0.90 -3.32 -13.68
N GLY A 62 1.56 -3.88 -12.66
CA GLY A 62 1.49 -3.36 -11.29
C GLY A 62 2.43 -2.17 -11.09
N ASP A 63 1.88 -1.04 -10.64
CA ASP A 63 2.67 0.12 -10.24
C ASP A 63 3.39 -0.13 -8.90
N VAL A 64 2.75 -0.91 -8.03
CA VAL A 64 3.28 -1.35 -6.74
C VAL A 64 3.30 -2.85 -6.66
N LEU A 65 4.50 -3.44 -6.57
CA LEU A 65 4.67 -4.87 -6.34
C LEU A 65 5.03 -5.12 -4.89
N HIS A 66 4.50 -6.19 -4.30
CA HIS A 66 4.96 -6.64 -2.99
C HIS A 66 5.10 -8.15 -2.89
N GLU A 67 6.11 -8.58 -2.13
CA GLU A 67 6.40 -9.99 -1.86
C GLU A 67 6.65 -10.18 -0.36
N GLU A 68 5.97 -11.15 0.24
CA GLU A 68 6.33 -11.64 1.57
C GLU A 68 7.49 -12.62 1.45
N SER A 69 8.65 -12.25 1.99
CA SER A 69 9.84 -13.11 2.00
C SER A 69 9.83 -14.05 3.20
N ALA A 70 10.34 -15.27 3.02
CA ALA A 70 10.62 -16.19 4.12
C ALA A 70 11.95 -15.89 4.84
N ALA A 71 12.87 -15.14 4.23
CA ALA A 71 14.20 -14.87 4.76
C ALA A 71 14.54 -13.37 4.71
N GLY A 72 14.90 -12.78 5.86
CA GLY A 72 15.15 -11.34 5.95
C GLY A 72 16.53 -10.84 5.52
N SER A 73 17.56 -11.68 5.61
CA SER A 73 18.93 -11.29 5.27
C SER A 73 19.14 -11.03 3.77
N THR A 74 18.29 -11.57 2.89
CA THR A 74 18.41 -11.40 1.43
C THR A 74 17.40 -10.42 0.83
N ALA A 75 16.57 -9.80 1.66
CA ALA A 75 15.43 -9.03 1.21
C ALA A 75 15.79 -7.77 0.40
N ALA A 76 16.88 -7.09 0.75
CA ALA A 76 17.35 -5.93 -0.01
C ALA A 76 17.74 -6.33 -1.44
N ALA A 77 18.58 -7.37 -1.56
CA ALA A 77 18.98 -7.90 -2.87
C ALA A 77 17.79 -8.47 -3.64
N ARG A 78 16.81 -9.07 -2.95
CA ARG A 78 15.56 -9.56 -3.56
C ARG A 78 14.73 -8.41 -4.11
N ALA A 79 14.55 -7.33 -3.36
CA ALA A 79 13.79 -6.15 -3.79
C ALA A 79 14.43 -5.50 -5.03
N VAL A 80 15.75 -5.35 -5.05
CA VAL A 80 16.49 -4.82 -6.22
C VAL A 80 16.30 -5.73 -7.44
N ARG A 81 16.46 -7.06 -7.28
CA ARG A 81 16.24 -8.01 -8.38
C ARG A 81 14.80 -7.99 -8.91
N LEU A 82 13.83 -7.81 -8.03
CA LEU A 82 12.42 -7.69 -8.43
C LEU A 82 12.17 -6.38 -9.17
N ALA A 83 12.67 -5.25 -8.68
CA ALA A 83 12.58 -3.97 -9.38
C ALA A 83 13.20 -4.03 -10.79
N ALA A 84 14.37 -4.67 -10.93
CA ALA A 84 15.02 -4.87 -12.23
C ALA A 84 14.19 -5.74 -13.20
N ARG A 85 13.44 -6.73 -12.70
CA ARG A 85 12.56 -7.58 -13.52
C ARG A 85 11.24 -6.91 -13.89
N HIS A 86 10.82 -5.90 -13.13
CA HIS A 86 9.55 -5.22 -13.31
C HIS A 86 9.77 -3.70 -13.43
N PRO A 87 10.39 -3.23 -14.53
CA PRO A 87 10.73 -1.82 -14.71
C PRO A 87 9.50 -0.89 -14.79
N GLY A 88 8.30 -1.45 -15.00
CA GLY A 88 7.04 -0.72 -14.95
C GLY A 88 6.58 -0.37 -13.53
N ALA A 89 7.05 -1.08 -12.51
CA ALA A 89 6.69 -0.83 -11.12
C ALA A 89 7.49 0.35 -10.56
N LEU A 90 6.80 1.37 -10.05
CA LEU A 90 7.44 2.49 -9.39
C LEU A 90 7.88 2.15 -7.96
N VAL A 91 7.20 1.19 -7.32
CA VAL A 91 7.57 0.70 -5.99
C VAL A 91 7.59 -0.82 -5.96
N VAL A 92 8.67 -1.38 -5.41
CA VAL A 92 8.77 -2.81 -5.09
C VAL A 92 9.06 -2.98 -3.61
N ALA A 93 8.19 -3.71 -2.92
CA ALA A 93 8.29 -4.01 -1.51
C ALA A 93 8.60 -5.48 -1.26
N VAL A 94 9.62 -5.76 -0.46
CA VAL A 94 9.86 -7.10 0.08
C VAL A 94 9.78 -7.01 1.59
N HIS A 95 8.99 -7.85 2.24
CA HIS A 95 8.74 -7.74 3.68
C HIS A 95 8.66 -9.08 4.38
N HIS A 96 8.92 -9.07 5.69
CA HIS A 96 8.69 -10.21 6.57
C HIS A 96 8.55 -9.71 8.02
N GLY A 97 7.54 -10.20 8.74
CA GLY A 97 7.35 -9.83 10.14
C GLY A 97 7.34 -8.32 10.37
N CYS A 98 8.35 -7.82 11.08
CA CYS A 98 8.49 -6.41 11.49
C CYS A 98 9.36 -5.54 10.57
N TRP A 99 9.79 -6.01 9.40
CA TRP A 99 10.61 -5.22 8.49
C TRP A 99 10.10 -5.25 7.05
N CYS A 100 10.40 -4.20 6.30
CA CYS A 100 10.13 -4.07 4.88
C CYS A 100 11.27 -3.31 4.18
N ARG A 101 11.66 -3.79 3.00
CA ARG A 101 12.56 -3.12 2.08
C ARG A 101 11.77 -2.64 0.89
N LEU A 102 11.86 -1.34 0.61
CA LEU A 102 11.26 -0.72 -0.56
C LEU A 102 12.35 -0.35 -1.55
N VAL A 103 12.13 -0.60 -2.82
CA VAL A 103 12.84 0.04 -3.92
C VAL A 103 11.86 1.00 -4.57
N VAL A 104 12.21 2.29 -4.63
CA VAL A 104 11.32 3.38 -5.01
C VAL A 104 11.91 4.13 -6.19
N GLY A 105 11.04 4.46 -7.15
CA GLY A 105 11.41 5.21 -8.33
C GLY A 105 12.13 4.37 -9.37
N ARG A 106 12.19 4.89 -10.60
CA ARG A 106 12.87 4.24 -11.73
C ARG A 106 14.38 4.08 -11.53
N ARG A 107 14.98 4.92 -10.68
CA ARG A 107 16.42 4.88 -10.34
C ARG A 107 16.75 3.93 -9.19
N GLY A 108 15.73 3.32 -8.56
CA GLY A 108 15.91 2.22 -7.60
C GLY A 108 16.38 2.64 -6.21
N SER A 109 15.99 3.81 -5.71
CA SER A 109 16.32 4.25 -4.35
C SER A 109 15.78 3.27 -3.31
N SER A 110 16.64 2.77 -2.41
CA SER A 110 16.26 1.76 -1.42
C SER A 110 15.91 2.40 -0.08
N VAL A 111 14.74 2.05 0.47
CA VAL A 111 14.26 2.53 1.77
C VAL A 111 14.03 1.33 2.70
N ALA A 112 14.53 1.44 3.93
CA ALA A 112 14.35 0.46 4.98
C ALA A 112 13.24 0.91 5.93
N LEU A 113 12.18 0.11 6.05
CA LEU A 113 11.15 0.31 7.06
C LEU A 113 11.22 -0.81 8.09
N CYS A 114 11.06 -0.43 9.35
CA CYS A 114 11.00 -1.36 10.48
C CYS A 114 9.93 -0.88 11.44
N SER A 115 9.01 -1.76 11.84
CA SER A 115 8.13 -1.49 12.98
C SER A 115 8.89 -1.73 14.29
N ALA A 116 8.53 -0.98 15.33
CA ALA A 116 9.23 -0.99 16.62
C ALA A 116 9.51 -2.42 17.13
N ARG A 117 10.73 -2.62 17.66
CA ARG A 117 11.31 -3.85 18.26
C ARG A 117 10.38 -5.08 18.19
N TRP A 118 10.26 -5.68 17.01
CA TRP A 118 9.65 -7.01 16.80
C TRP A 118 8.13 -7.10 16.76
N ARG A 119 7.40 -5.98 16.78
CA ARG A 119 5.95 -5.99 16.57
C ARG A 119 5.63 -5.94 15.09
N ARG A 120 4.60 -6.66 14.63
CA ARG A 120 4.02 -6.43 13.29
C ARG A 120 3.58 -4.96 13.19
N PRO A 121 3.71 -4.32 12.02
CA PRO A 121 3.26 -2.96 11.87
C PRO A 121 1.74 -2.90 12.10
N SER A 122 1.26 -1.82 12.72
CA SER A 122 -0.18 -1.56 12.88
C SER A 122 -0.89 -1.40 11.53
N VAL A 123 -0.13 -0.96 10.53
CA VAL A 123 -0.55 -0.83 9.13
C VAL A 123 0.18 -1.89 8.30
N PRO A 124 -0.50 -2.72 7.48
CA PRO A 124 0.15 -3.75 6.68
C PRO A 124 1.25 -3.20 5.75
N TRP A 125 2.33 -3.96 5.54
CA TRP A 125 3.40 -3.58 4.60
C TRP A 125 2.93 -3.26 3.17
N PRO A 126 1.95 -3.98 2.59
CA PRO A 126 1.40 -3.61 1.28
C PRO A 126 0.80 -2.20 1.25
N VAL A 127 0.24 -1.73 2.39
CA VAL A 127 -0.26 -0.36 2.52
C VAL A 127 0.89 0.64 2.57
N TRP A 128 1.96 0.35 3.33
CA TRP A 128 3.17 1.18 3.31
C TRP A 128 3.81 1.30 1.92
N ALA A 129 3.81 0.22 1.14
CA ALA A 129 4.27 0.25 -0.25
C ALA A 129 3.41 1.20 -1.13
N SER A 130 2.09 1.19 -0.93
CA SER A 130 1.18 2.13 -1.61
C SER A 130 1.36 3.57 -1.14
N LEU A 131 1.69 3.80 0.13
CA LEU A 131 2.02 5.15 0.61
C LEU A 131 3.32 5.64 0.01
N ALA A 132 4.33 4.77 -0.16
CA ALA A 132 5.58 5.12 -0.83
C ALA A 132 5.35 5.56 -2.28
N HIS A 133 4.42 4.90 -2.98
CA HIS A 133 3.99 5.30 -4.32
C HIS A 133 3.39 6.70 -4.30
N ALA A 134 2.38 6.94 -3.47
CA ALA A 134 1.70 8.23 -3.35
C ALA A 134 2.65 9.37 -2.93
N VAL A 135 3.58 9.13 -2.00
CA VAL A 135 4.61 10.10 -1.58
C VAL A 135 5.54 10.44 -2.75
N THR A 136 5.92 9.44 -3.55
CA THR A 136 6.76 9.64 -4.73
C THR A 136 6.02 10.44 -5.80
N VAL A 137 4.75 10.11 -6.07
CA VAL A 137 3.88 10.85 -7.01
C VAL A 137 3.66 12.29 -6.53
N ALA A 138 3.57 12.50 -5.22
CA ALA A 138 3.49 13.83 -4.61
C ALA A 138 4.81 14.62 -4.64
N ALA A 139 5.88 14.07 -5.24
CA ALA A 139 7.23 14.62 -5.23
C ALA A 139 7.75 14.94 -3.81
N LEU A 140 7.28 14.20 -2.81
CA LEU A 140 7.74 14.32 -1.44
C LEU A 140 8.98 13.44 -1.20
N PRO A 141 9.89 13.86 -0.32
CA PRO A 141 11.04 13.05 0.06
C PRO A 141 10.59 11.75 0.75
N ALA A 142 11.35 10.67 0.58
CA ALA A 142 10.99 9.35 1.12
C ALA A 142 10.87 9.37 2.67
N GLU A 143 11.61 10.25 3.32
CA GLU A 143 11.57 10.52 4.76
C GLU A 143 10.18 10.94 5.23
N ALA A 144 9.35 11.53 4.35
CA ALA A 144 7.97 11.90 4.66
C ALA A 144 7.13 10.68 5.07
N LEU A 145 7.48 9.46 4.62
CA LEU A 145 6.79 8.22 5.02
C LEU A 145 6.74 8.06 6.53
N ALA A 146 7.81 8.41 7.26
CA ALA A 146 7.86 8.27 8.71
C ALA A 146 6.84 9.14 9.45
N GLY A 147 6.40 10.23 8.82
CA GLY A 147 5.40 11.16 9.38
C GLY A 147 3.95 10.88 8.94
N VAL A 148 3.73 9.95 8.00
CA VAL A 148 2.39 9.68 7.46
C VAL A 148 1.50 9.02 8.51
N ARG A 149 0.35 9.63 8.77
CA ARG A 149 -0.70 9.07 9.62
C ARG A 149 -1.78 8.40 8.77
N VAL A 150 -1.90 7.09 8.87
CA VAL A 150 -2.91 6.34 8.10
C VAL A 150 -4.24 6.36 8.84
N ARG A 151 -5.28 6.86 8.18
CA ARG A 151 -6.68 6.72 8.59
C ARG A 151 -7.32 5.61 7.77
N HIS A 152 -7.88 4.64 8.46
CA HIS A 152 -8.78 3.70 7.82
C HIS A 152 -10.11 4.43 7.59
N PRO A 153 -10.68 4.39 6.36
CA PRO A 153 -12.05 4.82 6.19
C PRO A 153 -12.89 3.95 7.13
N ALA A 154 -13.62 4.60 8.05
CA ALA A 154 -14.64 3.89 8.83
C ALA A 154 -15.50 3.16 7.81
N SER A 155 -15.54 1.83 7.89
CA SER A 155 -16.28 0.99 6.97
C SER A 155 -17.71 1.54 6.92
N ARG A 156 -18.06 2.27 5.86
CA ARG A 156 -19.47 2.48 5.56
C ARG A 156 -19.97 1.08 5.33
N ARG A 157 -20.68 0.52 6.32
CA ARG A 157 -21.57 -0.63 6.13
C ARG A 157 -22.48 -0.22 4.98
N ALA A 158 -22.12 -0.62 3.77
CA ALA A 158 -23.04 -0.65 2.67
C ALA A 158 -24.05 -1.74 3.04
N ALA A 159 -25.07 -1.34 3.79
CA ALA A 159 -26.35 -2.02 3.78
C ALA A 159 -26.92 -1.82 2.37
N VAL A 160 -26.41 -2.58 1.40
CA VAL A 160 -27.17 -2.85 0.19
C VAL A 160 -28.20 -3.88 0.63
N GLY A 161 -29.36 -3.37 1.02
CA GLY A 161 -30.55 -4.17 1.18
C GLY A 161 -30.88 -4.79 -0.17
N CYS A 162 -30.57 -6.07 -0.33
CA CYS A 162 -31.22 -6.91 -1.32
C CYS A 162 -32.68 -7.08 -0.87
N ARG A 163 -33.54 -6.12 -1.19
CA ARG A 163 -34.99 -6.31 -1.29
C ARG A 163 -35.37 -6.32 -2.77
N GLY A 164 -35.50 -7.53 -3.28
CA GLY A 164 -36.38 -7.95 -4.37
C GLY A 164 -36.53 -9.45 -4.17
N GLN A 165 -37.64 -9.96 -3.60
CA GLN A 165 -38.84 -10.35 -4.35
C GLN A 165 -38.42 -11.09 -5.64
N GLY A 166 -38.57 -12.40 -5.80
CA GLY A 166 -39.56 -13.36 -5.33
C GLY A 166 -39.95 -14.22 -6.56
N LEU A 167 -40.26 -15.52 -6.35
CA LEU A 167 -40.77 -16.53 -7.32
C LEU A 167 -39.71 -17.14 -8.27
N GLU A 168 -39.53 -18.45 -8.46
CA GLU A 168 -40.24 -19.69 -8.05
C GLU A 168 -39.21 -20.86 -7.95
N ALA A 169 -39.36 -21.73 -6.94
CA ALA A 169 -39.71 -23.16 -7.02
C ALA A 169 -38.90 -24.06 -7.97
N GLY A 170 -38.16 -25.02 -7.39
CA GLY A 170 -37.53 -26.13 -8.12
C GLY A 170 -36.78 -27.07 -7.18
N ALA A 171 -37.42 -28.16 -6.82
CA ALA A 171 -37.02 -29.14 -5.81
C ALA A 171 -35.67 -29.86 -6.08
N GLY A 172 -34.95 -30.22 -5.00
CA GLY A 172 -33.82 -31.14 -5.05
C GLY A 172 -33.16 -31.33 -3.68
N ARG A 173 -33.50 -32.42 -2.98
CA ARG A 173 -33.11 -32.81 -1.61
C ARG A 173 -31.61 -33.12 -1.43
N PRO A 174 -31.10 -33.18 -0.18
CA PRO A 174 -29.67 -33.22 0.14
C PRO A 174 -29.12 -34.66 0.20
N CYS A 175 -27.85 -34.82 -0.16
CA CYS A 175 -27.08 -36.02 0.17
C CYS A 175 -26.06 -35.69 1.28
N VAL A 176 -26.30 -36.31 2.43
CA VAL A 176 -25.39 -36.44 3.57
C VAL A 176 -24.47 -37.62 3.30
N ARG A 177 -23.16 -37.44 3.44
CA ARG A 177 -22.29 -38.29 4.26
C ARG A 177 -20.94 -37.64 4.47
#